data_AF-A0A966R048-F1
#
_entry.id   AF-A0A966R048-F1
#
_cell.length_a   1.000
_cell.length_b   1.000
_cell.length_c   1.000
_cell.angle_alpha   90.00
_cell.angle_beta   90.00
_cell.angle_gamma   90.00
#
_symmetry.space_group_name_H-M   'P 1'
#
loop_
_entity.id
_entity.type
_entity.pdbx_description
1 polymer ?
#
loop_
_entity_poly.entity_id
_entity_poly.type
_entity_poly.pdbx_seq_one_letter_code
_entity_poly.pdbx_strand_id
1 'polypeptide(L)'
;TFKRKKSLTFYGMSSHKAQNKYGGIKDYRASEGRVVRVEYKGYAEDVMKDILGGIRSACAYVGADSLKDLPKCAEFIRVNRTHFDKTI
;
A
#
# COMPACT_ATOMS: atom_id res chain seq x y z
N THR A 1 24.16 3.40 20.56
CA THR A 1 23.25 4.27 19.79
C THR A 1 22.55 3.47 18.70
N PHE A 2 21.24 3.25 18.80
CA PHE A 2 20.50 2.47 17.81
C PHE A 2 20.39 3.22 16.47
N LYS A 3 20.97 2.65 15.41
CA LYS A 3 20.91 3.21 14.05
C LYS A 3 19.47 3.05 13.53
N ARG A 4 18.70 4.14 13.47
CA ARG A 4 17.33 4.13 12.91
C ARG A 4 17.38 3.74 11.43
N LYS A 5 16.52 2.79 11.03
CA LYS A 5 16.35 2.42 9.61
C LYS A 5 15.75 3.60 8.87
N LYS A 6 16.39 4.07 7.80
CA LYS A 6 15.88 5.19 6.96
C LYS A 6 14.95 4.70 5.84
N SER A 7 15.19 3.51 5.33
CA SER A 7 14.47 2.96 4.17
C SER A 7 14.59 1.44 4.13
N LEU A 8 13.63 0.78 3.50
CA LEU A 8 13.58 -0.65 3.23
C LEU A 8 13.44 -0.90 1.72
N THR A 9 13.97 -2.02 1.23
CA THR A 9 13.70 -2.45 -0.15
C THR A 9 12.43 -3.28 -0.18
N PHE A 10 11.45 -2.82 -0.94
CA PHE A 10 10.26 -3.57 -1.29
C PHE A 10 10.41 -4.12 -2.71
N TYR A 11 10.03 -5.36 -2.93
CA TYR A 11 10.04 -5.98 -4.25
C TYR A 11 8.81 -6.83 -4.44
N GLY A 12 8.16 -6.71 -5.60
CA GLY A 12 7.04 -7.56 -5.96
C GLY A 12 7.47 -9.02 -6.11
N MET A 13 6.59 -9.97 -5.80
CA MET A 13 6.90 -11.41 -5.92
C MET A 13 7.16 -11.86 -7.37
N SER A 14 6.66 -11.11 -8.35
CA SER A 14 6.95 -11.29 -9.78
C SER A 14 8.22 -10.56 -10.25
N SER A 15 9.02 -9.98 -9.35
CA SER A 15 10.28 -9.33 -9.72
C SER A 15 11.41 -10.33 -9.86
N HIS A 16 12.41 -10.03 -10.70
CA HIS A 16 13.66 -10.81 -10.75
C HIS A 16 14.29 -11.01 -9.37
N LYS A 17 14.20 -10.01 -8.49
CA LYS A 17 14.74 -10.10 -7.12
C LYS A 17 14.02 -11.16 -6.26
N ALA A 18 12.72 -11.34 -6.45
CA ALA A 18 11.96 -12.40 -5.78
C ALA A 18 12.22 -13.77 -6.41
N GLN A 19 12.21 -13.86 -7.75
CA GLN A 19 12.44 -15.11 -8.49
C GLN A 19 13.82 -15.71 -8.17
N ASN A 20 14.85 -14.87 -8.08
CA ASN A 20 16.21 -15.29 -7.71
C ASN A 20 16.32 -15.76 -6.25
N LYS A 21 15.48 -15.23 -5.36
CA LYS A 21 15.53 -15.51 -3.91
C LYS A 21 14.71 -16.72 -3.49
N TYR A 22 13.61 -17.01 -4.20
CA TYR A 22 12.64 -18.05 -3.81
C TYR A 22 12.52 -19.22 -4.81
N GLY A 23 13.31 -19.22 -5.89
CA GLY A 23 13.55 -20.41 -6.71
C GLY A 23 12.75 -20.48 -8.02
N GLY A 24 13.47 -20.47 -9.13
CA GLY A 24 12.98 -20.88 -10.46
C GLY A 24 12.79 -19.75 -11.46
N ILE A 25 13.90 -19.17 -11.93
CA ILE A 25 13.88 -18.45 -13.22
C ILE A 25 13.61 -19.50 -14.29
N LYS A 26 12.44 -19.42 -14.93
CA LYS A 26 12.26 -20.04 -16.23
C LYS A 26 12.59 -18.96 -17.25
N ASP A 27 13.55 -19.21 -18.14
CA ASP A 27 14.12 -18.19 -19.05
C ASP A 27 13.10 -17.45 -19.93
N TYR A 28 11.88 -17.99 -20.05
CA TYR A 28 10.80 -17.38 -20.82
C TYR A 28 9.92 -16.38 -20.05
N ARG A 29 10.09 -16.19 -18.73
CA ARG A 29 9.23 -15.27 -17.94
C ARG A 29 9.83 -13.87 -17.82
N ALA A 30 9.17 -12.89 -18.41
CA ALA A 30 9.47 -11.48 -18.17
C ALA A 30 9.12 -11.07 -16.73
N SER A 31 9.98 -10.26 -16.09
CA SER A 31 9.73 -9.72 -14.74
C SER A 31 8.75 -8.56 -14.80
N GLU A 32 7.52 -8.80 -14.36
CA GLU A 32 6.49 -7.76 -14.20
C GLU A 32 6.64 -7.01 -12.86
N GLY A 33 7.34 -7.59 -11.89
CA GLY A 33 7.46 -7.03 -10.55
C GLY A 33 8.48 -5.89 -10.47
N ARG A 34 8.08 -4.78 -9.85
CA ARG A 34 8.97 -3.64 -9.55
C ARG A 34 9.74 -3.86 -8.25
N VAL A 35 10.95 -3.32 -8.20
CA VAL A 35 11.77 -3.21 -6.99
C VAL A 35 11.89 -1.74 -6.64
N VAL A 36 11.41 -1.35 -5.47
CA VAL A 36 11.39 0.05 -5.02
C VAL A 36 11.97 0.17 -3.62
N ARG A 37 12.56 1.33 -3.34
CA ARG A 37 13.06 1.66 -2.02
C ARG A 37 12.01 2.54 -1.33
N VAL A 38 11.48 2.05 -0.22
CA VAL A 38 10.41 2.71 0.54
C VAL A 38 11.00 3.25 1.83
N GLU A 39 10.61 4.46 2.21
CA GLU A 39 11.01 5.02 3.50
C GLU A 39 10.49 4.20 4.67
N TYR A 40 11.24 4.17 5.76
CA TYR A 40 10.83 3.43 6.94
C TYR A 40 9.68 4.17 7.66
N LYS A 41 8.53 3.51 7.78
CA LYS A 41 7.29 4.09 8.32
C LYS A 41 7.11 3.92 9.84
N GLY A 42 8.03 3.28 10.54
CA GLY A 42 7.89 2.99 11.97
C GLY A 42 7.42 1.56 12.26
N TYR A 43 6.80 1.36 13.42
CA TYR A 43 6.31 0.05 13.83
C TYR A 43 5.02 -0.30 13.09
N ALA A 44 4.80 -1.60 12.88
CA ALA A 44 3.60 -2.07 12.19
C ALA A 44 2.32 -1.70 12.95
N GLU A 45 2.35 -1.74 14.29
CA GLU A 45 1.21 -1.38 15.13
C GLU A 45 0.73 0.06 14.89
N ASP A 46 1.67 1.01 14.76
CA ASP A 46 1.36 2.42 14.51
C ASP A 46 0.67 2.59 13.16
N VAL A 47 1.24 1.97 12.12
CA VAL A 47 0.65 1.99 10.76
C VAL A 47 -0.73 1.36 10.73
N MET A 48 -0.95 0.27 11.47
CA MET A 48 -2.26 -0.39 11.57
C MET A 48 -3.28 0.51 12.28
N LYS A 49 -2.89 1.21 13.35
CA LYS A 49 -3.76 2.18 14.04
C LYS A 49 -4.17 3.33 13.12
N ASP A 50 -3.24 3.88 12.34
CA ASP A 50 -3.52 4.95 11.38
C ASP A 50 -4.52 4.50 10.31
N ILE A 51 -4.33 3.32 9.71
CA ILE A 51 -5.24 2.75 8.72
C ILE A 51 -6.64 2.54 9.32
N LEU A 52 -6.71 1.95 10.51
CA LEU A 52 -7.99 1.71 11.20
C LEU A 52 -8.69 3.03 11.57
N GLY A 53 -7.95 4.05 11.98
CA GLY A 53 -8.47 5.40 12.24
C GLY A 53 -9.08 6.03 10.98
N GLY A 54 -8.38 5.94 9.85
CA GLY A 54 -8.86 6.44 8.56
C GLY A 54 -10.15 5.74 8.11
N ILE A 55 -10.23 4.41 8.23
CA ILE A 55 -11.43 3.64 7.87
C ILE A 55 -12.62 4.04 8.76
N ARG A 56 -12.43 4.15 10.08
CA ARG A 56 -13.50 4.56 11.00
C ARG A 56 -14.01 5.97 10.70
N SER A 57 -13.10 6.89 10.39
CA SER A 57 -13.45 8.25 9.98
C SER A 57 -14.26 8.25 8.68
N ALA A 58 -13.82 7.49 7.68
CA ALA A 58 -14.57 7.32 6.42
C ALA A 58 -15.97 6.75 6.63
N CYS A 59 -16.12 5.72 7.48
CA CYS A 59 -17.42 5.16 7.85
C CYS A 59 -18.33 6.22 8.49
N ALA A 60 -17.80 7.06 9.38
CA ALA A 60 -18.55 8.14 10.00
C ALA A 60 -19.04 9.18 8.98
N TYR A 61 -18.23 9.52 7.96
CA TYR A 61 -18.64 10.47 6.91
C TYR A 61 -19.80 9.97 6.06
N VAL A 62 -19.84 8.68 5.76
CA VAL A 62 -20.91 8.10 4.91
C VAL A 62 -22.07 7.52 5.71
N GLY A 63 -22.02 7.58 7.05
CA GLY A 63 -23.05 7.03 7.92
C GLY A 63 -23.12 5.49 7.90
N ALA A 64 -21.98 4.81 7.79
CA ALA A 64 -21.90 3.35 7.82
C ALA A 64 -21.52 2.84 9.22
N ASP A 65 -22.37 2.00 9.83
CA ASP A 65 -22.11 1.39 11.15
C ASP A 65 -21.06 0.27 11.10
N SER A 66 -20.91 -0.37 9.93
CA SER A 66 -19.93 -1.43 9.72
C SER A 66 -19.26 -1.34 8.34
N LEU A 67 -18.10 -1.99 8.19
CA LEU A 67 -17.39 -2.04 6.92
C LEU A 67 -18.22 -2.71 5.81
N LYS A 68 -19.15 -3.59 6.17
CA LYS A 68 -20.07 -4.25 5.23
C LYS A 68 -21.11 -3.30 4.66
N ASP A 69 -21.42 -2.22 5.38
CA ASP A 69 -22.41 -1.22 4.97
C ASP A 69 -21.78 -0.09 4.15
N LEU A 70 -20.47 0.13 4.30
CA LEU A 70 -19.70 1.11 3.53
C LEU A 70 -20.01 1.11 2.02
N PRO A 71 -20.00 -0.03 1.28
CA PRO A 71 -20.31 -0.03 -0.15
C PRO A 71 -21.78 0.29 -0.48
N LYS A 72 -22.71 0.26 0.49
CA LYS A 72 -24.11 0.62 0.30
C LYS A 72 -24.38 2.09 0.63
N CYS A 73 -23.65 2.64 1.60
CA CYS A 73 -23.83 4.00 2.08
C CYS A 73 -22.94 5.03 1.34
N ALA A 74 -21.82 4.59 0.75
CA ALA A 74 -20.88 5.49 0.09
C ALA A 74 -21.38 5.93 -1.29
N GLU A 75 -21.29 7.24 -1.55
CA GLU A 75 -21.48 7.83 -2.87
C GLU A 75 -20.13 8.31 -3.43
N PHE A 76 -19.82 7.94 -4.67
CA PHE A 76 -18.58 8.33 -5.34
C PHE A 76 -18.85 9.37 -6.42
N ILE A 77 -18.15 10.50 -6.32
CA ILE A 77 -18.24 11.59 -7.29
C ILE A 77 -16.97 11.59 -8.15
N ARG A 78 -17.13 11.59 -9.47
CA ARG A 78 -16.01 11.71 -10.41
C ARG A 78 -15.49 13.15 -10.41
N VAL A 79 -14.18 13.28 -10.24
CA VAL A 79 -13.46 14.56 -10.22
C VAL A 79 -12.30 14.52 -11.22
N ASN A 80 -11.89 15.69 -11.74
CA ASN A 80 -10.85 15.77 -12.77
C ASN A 80 -9.43 15.61 -12.17
N ARG A 81 -9.10 16.41 -11.14
CA ARG A 81 -7.84 16.34 -10.40
C ARG A 81 -8.07 16.61 -8.92
N THR A 82 -7.95 15.57 -8.10
CA THR A 82 -8.12 15.67 -6.63
C THR A 82 -6.79 15.85 -5.91
N HIS A 83 -5.70 15.32 -6.48
CA HIS A 83 -4.37 15.36 -5.89
C HIS A 83 -3.34 15.73 -6.97
N PHE A 84 -2.40 16.58 -6.59
CA PHE A 84 -1.18 16.81 -7.38
C PHE A 84 -0.27 15.62 -7.18
N ASP A 85 -0.42 14.60 -8.01
CA ASP A 85 0.55 13.51 -8.08
C ASP A 85 1.88 14.09 -8.60
N LYS A 86 2.92 14.08 -7.77
CA LYS A 86 4.28 14.49 -8.15
C LYS A 86 5.08 13.35 -8.79
N THR A 87 4.47 12.18 -8.99
CA THR A 87 5.14 10.98 -9.52
C THR A 87 4.87 10.72 -10.99
N ILE A 88 4.18 11.63 -11.68
CA ILE A 88 4.05 11.70 -13.15
C ILE A 88 4.68 13.00 -13.64
#